data_AF-A0AA97A4Z3-F1
#
_entry.id   AF-A0AA97A4Z3-F1
#
_cell.length_a   1.000
_cell.length_b   1.000
_cell.length_c   1.000
_cell.angle_alpha   90.00
_cell.angle_beta   90.00
_cell.angle_gamma   90.00
#
_symmetry.space_group_name_H-M   'P 1'
#
loop_
_entity.id
_entity.type
_entity.pdbx_description
1 polymer ?
#
loop_
_entity_poly.entity_id
_entity_poly.type
_entity_poly.pdbx_seq_one_letter_code
_entity_poly.pdbx_strand_id
1 'polypeptide(L)'
;MIAALAGLAAIMQQNPLLFELLQYFGAAYLCWLGIGLLRTKITSDSNNQEPKKAASLYLKQAFFVSITNPKVILFFVAFFPLFLRPNASTTTLVAMIVHVTIISLLYQTLLVLLGNSLALKLKAFPFARRIATRLAGIALIAFGIKLAINNR
;
A
#
# COMPACT_ATOMS: atom_id res chain seq x y z
N MET A 1 9.29 -2.40 6.25
CA MET A 1 9.87 -1.65 5.12
C MET A 1 11.32 -2.04 4.86
N ILE A 2 12.21 -1.96 5.85
CA ILE A 2 13.64 -2.34 5.71
C ILE A 2 13.81 -3.76 5.15
N ALA A 3 13.08 -4.75 5.68
CA ALA A 3 13.14 -6.14 5.19
C ALA A 3 12.67 -6.31 3.73
N ALA A 4 11.60 -5.61 3.34
CA ALA A 4 11.10 -5.65 1.96
C ALA A 4 12.10 -5.00 0.99
N LEU A 5 12.76 -3.92 1.42
CA LEU A 5 13.79 -3.23 0.63
C LEU A 5 15.07 -4.04 0.50
N ALA A 6 15.51 -4.65 1.60
CA ALA A 6 16.65 -5.55 1.59
C ALA A 6 16.39 -6.76 0.68
N GLY A 7 15.20 -7.36 0.77
CA GLY A 7 14.80 -8.46 -0.12
C GLY A 7 14.73 -8.04 -1.59
N LEU A 8 14.15 -6.87 -1.89
CA LEU A 8 14.07 -6.36 -3.25
C LEU A 8 15.45 -6.03 -3.83
N ALA A 9 16.32 -5.39 -3.03
CA ALA A 9 17.70 -5.08 -3.42
C ALA A 9 18.52 -6.35 -3.68
N ALA A 10 18.34 -7.40 -2.86
CA ALA A 10 18.99 -8.70 -3.06
C ALA A 10 18.53 -9.38 -4.37
N ILE A 11 17.23 -9.35 -4.66
CA ILE A 11 16.66 -9.93 -5.90
C ILE A 11 17.17 -9.16 -7.14
N MET A 12 17.23 -7.83 -7.07
CA MET A 12 17.75 -6.99 -8.15
C MET A 12 19.22 -7.27 -8.47
N GLN A 13 20.06 -7.51 -7.46
CA GLN A 13 21.49 -7.81 -7.67
C GLN A 13 21.75 -9.20 -8.22
N GLN A 14 20.96 -10.21 -7.82
CA GLN A 14 21.24 -11.60 -8.19
C GLN A 14 20.62 -12.03 -9.52
N ASN A 15 19.39 -11.60 -9.86
CA ASN A 15 18.67 -12.14 -11.02
C ASN A 15 17.71 -11.12 -11.66
N PRO A 16 18.14 -10.45 -12.75
CA PRO A 16 17.30 -9.51 -13.50
C PRO A 16 15.98 -10.10 -14.01
N LEU A 17 16.00 -11.37 -14.46
CA LEU A 17 14.79 -12.09 -14.91
C LEU A 17 13.75 -12.28 -13.80
N LEU A 18 14.19 -12.62 -12.58
CA LEU A 18 13.29 -12.74 -11.43
C LEU A 18 12.69 -11.39 -11.05
N PHE A 19 13.48 -10.33 -11.14
CA PHE A 19 13.01 -8.98 -10.91
C PHE A 19 11.97 -8.54 -11.96
N GLU A 20 12.16 -8.88 -13.24
CA GLU A 20 11.22 -8.59 -14.31
C GLU A 20 9.89 -9.33 -14.13
N LEU A 21 9.94 -10.64 -13.85
CA LEU A 21 8.75 -11.45 -13.52
C LEU A 21 7.98 -10.87 -12.34
N LEU A 22 8.70 -10.45 -11.32
CA LEU A 22 8.13 -9.87 -10.11
C LEU A 22 7.43 -8.53 -10.38
N GLN A 23 7.98 -7.71 -11.29
CA GLN A 23 7.35 -6.47 -11.75
C GLN A 23 6.05 -6.72 -12.53
N TYR A 24 6.02 -7.68 -13.46
CA TYR A 24 4.79 -8.05 -14.17
C TYR A 24 3.73 -8.60 -13.22
N PHE A 25 4.12 -9.43 -12.25
CA PHE A 25 3.22 -9.96 -11.23
C PHE A 25 2.65 -8.83 -10.36
N GLY A 26 3.50 -7.88 -9.97
CA GLY A 26 3.11 -6.68 -9.26
C GLY A 26 2.14 -5.79 -10.05
N ALA A 27 2.38 -5.60 -11.34
CA ALA A 27 1.52 -4.82 -12.22
C ALA A 27 0.11 -5.43 -12.31
N ALA A 28 0.03 -6.75 -12.56
CA ALA A 28 -1.24 -7.49 -12.58
C ALA A 28 -1.98 -7.36 -11.24
N TYR A 29 -1.24 -7.44 -10.14
CA TYR A 29 -1.77 -7.30 -8.79
C TYR A 29 -2.37 -5.92 -8.52
N LEU A 30 -1.67 -4.84 -8.91
CA LEU A 30 -2.17 -3.47 -8.79
C LEU A 30 -3.46 -3.25 -9.59
N CYS A 31 -3.53 -3.78 -10.81
CA CYS A 31 -4.72 -3.74 -11.64
C CYS A 31 -5.88 -4.49 -10.98
N TRP A 32 -5.64 -5.71 -10.47
CA TRP A 32 -6.64 -6.49 -9.76
C TRP A 32 -7.18 -5.76 -8.52
N LEU A 33 -6.30 -5.16 -7.72
CA LEU A 33 -6.69 -4.35 -6.57
C LEU A 33 -7.51 -3.11 -6.96
N GLY A 34 -7.07 -2.39 -7.99
CA GLY A 34 -7.78 -1.20 -8.46
C GLY A 34 -9.17 -1.54 -8.98
N ILE A 35 -9.31 -2.62 -9.77
CA ILE A 35 -10.61 -3.14 -10.22
C ILE A 35 -11.47 -3.54 -9.01
N GLY A 36 -10.88 -4.17 -7.98
CA GLY A 36 -11.55 -4.47 -6.73
C GLY A 36 -12.17 -3.22 -6.09
N LEU A 37 -11.40 -2.14 -5.96
CA LEU A 37 -11.91 -0.85 -5.44
C LEU A 37 -13.01 -0.24 -6.32
N LEU A 38 -12.93 -0.41 -7.64
CA LEU A 38 -13.98 -0.02 -8.59
C LEU A 38 -15.21 -0.94 -8.55
N ARG A 39 -15.15 -2.11 -7.93
CA ARG A 39 -16.31 -3.02 -7.83
C ARG A 39 -16.92 -3.03 -6.43
N THR A 40 -16.23 -2.49 -5.44
CA THR A 40 -16.73 -2.39 -4.06
C THR A 40 -18.07 -1.64 -4.00
N LYS A 41 -19.11 -2.33 -3.51
CA LYS A 41 -20.35 -1.69 -3.03
C LYS A 41 -20.06 -1.07 -1.67
N ILE A 42 -20.18 0.25 -1.58
CA ILE A 42 -20.06 0.98 -0.33
C ILE A 42 -21.45 0.96 0.30
N THR A 43 -21.69 -0.03 1.16
CA THR A 43 -22.89 -0.14 1.96
C THR A 43 -22.69 0.65 3.26
N SER A 44 -23.73 1.35 3.71
CA SER A 44 -23.68 2.22 4.91
C SER A 44 -23.85 1.45 6.23
N ASP A 45 -24.13 0.14 6.18
CA ASP A 45 -24.38 -0.64 7.38
C ASP A 45 -23.12 -0.83 8.21
N SER A 46 -23.10 -0.11 9.32
CA SER A 46 -22.02 -0.14 10.30
C SER A 46 -22.64 -0.16 11.69
N ASN A 47 -23.37 -1.24 11.99
CA ASN A 47 -23.92 -1.52 13.31
C ASN A 47 -23.12 -2.58 14.11
N ASN A 48 -21.94 -2.99 13.63
CA ASN A 48 -21.06 -3.84 14.45
C ASN A 48 -20.26 -2.96 15.41
N GLN A 49 -20.78 -2.79 16.62
CA GLN A 49 -19.95 -2.41 17.77
C GLN A 49 -19.05 -3.61 18.09
N GLU A 50 -17.79 -3.55 17.67
CA GLU A 50 -16.81 -4.53 18.14
C GLU A 50 -16.60 -4.38 19.66
N PRO A 51 -16.53 -5.48 20.41
CA PRO A 51 -16.21 -5.42 21.83
C PRO A 51 -14.80 -4.85 22.01
N LYS A 52 -14.65 -3.89 22.94
CA LYS A 52 -13.36 -3.26 23.27
C LYS A 52 -12.40 -4.33 23.81
N LYS A 53 -11.45 -4.78 22.98
CA LYS A 53 -10.36 -5.69 23.41
C LYS A 53 -9.21 -4.91 24.05
N ALA A 54 -8.35 -5.61 24.78
CA ALA A 54 -7.12 -5.03 25.32
C ALA A 54 -6.20 -4.52 24.20
N ALA A 55 -5.53 -3.39 24.41
CA ALA A 55 -4.62 -2.78 23.43
C ALA A 55 -3.49 -3.75 22.99
N SER A 56 -3.04 -4.63 23.89
CA SER A 56 -2.02 -5.65 23.62
C SER A 56 -2.46 -6.70 22.60
N LEU A 57 -3.76 -7.04 22.57
CA LEU A 57 -4.35 -7.94 21.59
C LEU A 57 -4.40 -7.29 20.21
N TYR A 58 -4.78 -6.01 20.12
CA TYR A 58 -4.74 -5.27 18.86
C TYR A 58 -3.31 -5.11 18.33
N LEU A 59 -2.32 -4.89 19.20
CA LEU A 59 -0.92 -4.78 18.79
C LEU A 59 -0.39 -6.09 18.22
N LYS A 60 -0.63 -7.22 18.91
CA LYS A 60 -0.26 -8.55 18.40
C LYS A 60 -0.97 -8.86 17.07
N GLN A 61 -2.27 -8.61 17.01
CA GLN A 61 -3.06 -8.88 15.81
C GLN A 61 -2.61 -8.00 14.64
N ALA A 62 -2.40 -6.71 14.85
CA ALA A 62 -1.89 -5.80 13.83
C ALA A 62 -0.49 -6.18 13.36
N PHE A 63 0.39 -6.61 14.26
CA PHE A 63 1.75 -7.06 13.94
C PHE A 63 1.74 -8.30 13.04
N PHE A 64 1.03 -9.36 13.46
CA PHE A 64 0.94 -10.59 12.68
C PHE A 64 0.20 -10.38 11.36
N VAL A 65 -0.92 -9.65 11.37
CA VAL A 65 -1.64 -9.32 10.14
C VAL A 65 -0.74 -8.54 9.21
N SER A 66 0.04 -7.57 9.68
CA SER A 66 0.93 -6.76 8.82
C SER A 66 2.07 -7.56 8.22
N ILE A 67 2.65 -8.50 8.96
CA ILE A 67 3.72 -9.38 8.47
C ILE A 67 3.17 -10.41 7.47
N THR A 68 2.05 -11.03 7.81
CA THR A 68 1.40 -12.07 7.00
C THR A 68 0.45 -11.45 5.98
N ASN A 69 0.58 -10.16 5.63
CA ASN A 69 -0.26 -9.53 4.63
C ASN A 69 0.37 -9.70 3.23
N PRO A 70 0.08 -10.78 2.48
CA PRO A 70 0.62 -10.94 1.14
C PRO A 70 0.23 -9.78 0.23
N LYS A 71 -0.91 -9.13 0.49
CA LYS A 71 -1.39 -7.98 -0.26
C LYS A 71 -0.49 -6.75 -0.10
N VAL A 72 0.04 -6.49 1.10
CA VAL A 72 0.98 -5.39 1.34
C VAL A 72 2.34 -5.68 0.70
N ILE A 73 2.83 -6.92 0.83
CA ILE A 73 4.11 -7.33 0.24
C ILE A 73 4.07 -7.18 -1.28
N LEU A 74 3.05 -7.74 -1.93
CA LEU A 74 2.86 -7.66 -3.37
C LEU A 74 2.66 -6.22 -3.84
N PHE A 75 1.97 -5.38 -3.06
CA PHE A 75 1.83 -3.95 -3.36
C PHE A 75 3.19 -3.23 -3.35
N PHE A 76 4.00 -3.42 -2.30
CA PHE A 76 5.31 -2.77 -2.21
C PHE A 76 6.24 -3.26 -3.32
N VAL A 77 6.26 -4.55 -3.58
CA VAL A 77 7.02 -5.14 -4.67
C VAL A 77 6.63 -4.56 -6.03
N ALA A 78 5.35 -4.26 -6.26
CA ALA A 78 4.88 -3.63 -7.49
C ALA A 78 5.23 -2.13 -7.53
N PHE A 79 4.96 -1.41 -6.46
CA PHE A 79 5.00 0.05 -6.43
C PHE A 79 6.42 0.60 -6.28
N PHE A 80 7.24 -0.03 -5.44
CA PHE A 80 8.53 0.51 -5.04
C PHE A 80 9.58 0.52 -6.17
N PRO A 81 9.64 -0.47 -7.09
CA PRO A 81 10.47 -0.40 -8.29
C PRO A 81 10.24 0.85 -9.14
N LEU A 82 9.03 1.43 -9.18
CA LEU A 82 8.77 2.64 -9.99
C LEU A 82 9.58 3.86 -9.52
N PHE A 83 10.08 3.83 -8.29
CA PHE A 83 10.85 4.93 -7.70
C PHE A 83 12.34 4.60 -7.60
N LEU A 84 12.71 3.33 -7.78
CA LEU A 84 14.09 2.88 -7.70
C LEU A 84 14.73 2.84 -9.09
N ARG A 85 15.83 3.57 -9.25
CA ARG A 85 16.70 3.41 -10.43
C ARG A 85 17.76 2.34 -10.12
N PRO A 86 18.07 1.43 -11.07
CA PRO A 86 19.08 0.39 -10.87
C PRO A 86 20.47 0.92 -10.48
N ASN A 87 20.81 2.15 -10.92
CA ASN A 87 22.10 2.80 -10.68
C ASN A 87 22.05 3.88 -9.56
N ALA A 88 21.05 3.84 -8.68
CA ALA A 88 20.94 4.81 -7.60
C ALA A 88 22.04 4.58 -6.54
N SER A 89 22.67 5.66 -6.05
CA SER A 89 23.67 5.56 -4.99
C SER A 89 23.06 5.09 -3.66
N THR A 90 23.85 4.43 -2.81
CA THR A 90 23.42 4.01 -1.46
C THR A 90 22.86 5.17 -0.63
N THR A 91 23.44 6.36 -0.78
CA THR A 91 22.97 7.58 -0.12
C THR A 91 21.56 7.98 -0.59
N THR A 92 21.27 7.87 -1.89
CA THR A 92 19.95 8.13 -2.47
C THR A 92 18.90 7.15 -1.92
N LEU A 93 19.26 5.86 -1.82
CA LEU A 93 18.39 4.84 -1.23
C LEU A 93 18.06 5.14 0.23
N VAL A 94 19.08 5.43 1.05
CA VAL A 94 18.88 5.77 2.48
C VAL A 94 18.02 7.02 2.62
N ALA A 95 18.27 8.07 1.84
CA ALA A 95 17.48 9.29 1.86
C ALA A 95 16.01 9.04 1.51
N MET A 96 15.72 8.23 0.49
CA MET A 96 14.34 7.84 0.14
C MET A 96 13.66 7.05 1.25
N ILE A 97 14.37 6.12 1.88
CA ILE A 97 13.84 5.31 3.00
C ILE A 97 13.43 6.22 4.15
N VAL A 98 14.30 7.15 4.53
CA VAL A 98 14.04 8.09 5.63
C VAL A 98 12.84 8.98 5.30
N HIS A 99 12.80 9.56 4.09
CA HIS A 99 11.69 10.41 3.65
C HIS A 99 10.35 9.66 3.67
N VAL A 100 10.29 8.49 3.03
CA VAL A 100 9.06 7.67 2.99
C VAL A 100 8.63 7.28 4.40
N THR A 101 9.58 6.96 5.29
CA THR A 101 9.26 6.59 6.68
C THR A 101 8.68 7.77 7.45
N ILE A 102 9.31 8.94 7.39
CA ILE A 102 8.83 10.14 8.11
C ILE A 102 7.45 10.57 7.59
N ILE A 103 7.28 10.66 6.26
CA ILE A 103 6.00 11.04 5.65
C ILE A 103 4.92 10.03 6.02
N SER A 104 5.23 8.72 5.97
CA SER A 104 4.28 7.67 6.34
C SER A 104 3.89 7.77 7.82
N LEU A 105 4.85 8.03 8.71
CA LEU A 105 4.60 8.14 10.15
C LEU A 105 3.74 9.37 10.47
N LEU A 106 4.05 10.52 9.88
CA LEU A 106 3.24 11.73 9.99
C LEU A 106 1.83 11.51 9.42
N TYR A 107 1.73 10.96 8.21
CA TYR A 107 0.46 10.70 7.54
C TYR A 107 -0.41 9.70 8.32
N GLN A 108 0.16 8.59 8.80
CA GLN A 108 -0.58 7.61 9.61
C GLN A 108 -1.01 8.20 10.95
N THR A 109 -0.15 8.97 11.61
CA THR A 109 -0.50 9.64 12.88
C THR A 109 -1.65 10.61 12.66
N LEU A 110 -1.57 11.42 11.61
CA LEU A 110 -2.63 12.36 11.24
C LEU A 110 -3.93 11.63 10.88
N LEU A 111 -3.86 10.53 10.12
CA LEU A 111 -5.01 9.69 9.81
C LEU A 111 -5.64 9.05 11.03
N VAL A 112 -4.86 8.62 12.03
CA VAL A 112 -5.42 8.04 13.27
C VAL A 112 -6.13 9.11 14.08
N LEU A 113 -5.51 10.28 14.25
CA LEU A 113 -6.06 11.39 15.01
C LEU A 113 -7.29 12.01 14.34
N LEU A 114 -7.21 12.32 13.06
CA LEU A 114 -8.30 12.92 12.29
C LEU A 114 -9.35 11.89 11.88
N GLY A 115 -8.92 10.68 11.52
CA GLY A 115 -9.78 9.64 10.98
C GLY A 115 -10.83 9.18 11.97
N ASN A 116 -10.58 9.22 13.28
CA ASN A 116 -11.61 8.89 14.26
C ASN A 116 -12.78 9.91 14.23
N SER A 117 -12.45 11.20 14.23
CA SER A 117 -13.43 12.29 14.15
C SER A 117 -14.08 12.40 12.77
N LEU A 118 -13.31 12.17 11.72
CA LEU A 118 -13.75 12.28 10.33
C LEU A 118 -14.54 11.05 9.88
N ALA A 119 -14.25 9.84 10.38
CA ALA A 119 -15.03 8.64 10.09
C ALA A 119 -16.46 8.75 10.61
N LEU A 120 -16.65 9.36 11.78
CA LEU A 120 -17.99 9.64 12.33
C LEU A 120 -18.77 10.63 11.44
N LYS A 121 -18.11 11.66 10.89
CA LYS A 121 -18.75 12.64 10.00
C LYS A 121 -18.94 12.10 8.57
N LEU A 122 -17.99 11.32 8.04
CA LEU A 122 -18.04 10.71 6.71
C LEU A 122 -19.06 9.58 6.61
N LYS A 123 -19.47 8.97 7.72
CA LYS A 123 -20.64 8.06 7.75
C LYS A 123 -21.89 8.74 7.19
N ALA A 124 -22.03 10.05 7.34
CA ALA A 124 -23.15 10.82 6.80
C ALA A 124 -23.04 11.09 5.29
N PHE A 125 -21.87 10.91 4.67
CA PHE A 125 -21.63 11.26 3.26
C PHE A 125 -21.11 10.06 2.44
N PRO A 126 -21.98 9.10 2.08
CA PRO A 126 -21.60 7.92 1.32
C PRO A 126 -21.01 8.25 -0.07
N PHE A 127 -21.37 9.40 -0.64
CA PHE A 127 -20.87 9.87 -1.93
C PHE A 127 -19.36 10.23 -1.90
N ALA A 128 -18.91 10.94 -0.86
CA ALA A 128 -17.50 11.30 -0.71
C ALA A 128 -16.60 10.06 -0.56
N ARG A 129 -17.06 9.09 0.25
CA ARG A 129 -16.37 7.79 0.41
C ARG A 129 -16.32 7.02 -0.91
N ARG A 130 -17.38 7.09 -1.73
CA ARG A 130 -17.41 6.52 -3.07
C ARG A 130 -16.38 7.16 -3.99
N ILE A 131 -16.34 8.49 -4.11
CA ILE A 131 -15.37 9.18 -4.95
C ILE A 131 -13.94 8.82 -4.55
N ALA A 132 -13.60 8.91 -3.27
CA ALA A 132 -12.26 8.60 -2.78
C ALA A 132 -11.84 7.16 -3.11
N THR A 133 -12.74 6.19 -2.92
CA THR A 133 -12.48 4.77 -3.25
C THR A 133 -12.28 4.58 -4.76
N ARG A 134 -13.04 5.28 -5.59
CA ARG A 134 -12.92 5.22 -7.06
C ARG A 134 -11.62 5.84 -7.56
N LEU A 135 -11.26 7.02 -7.05
CA LEU A 135 -10.01 7.69 -7.40
C LEU A 135 -8.80 6.83 -7.02
N ALA A 136 -8.81 6.22 -5.83
CA ALA A 136 -7.76 5.29 -5.43
C ALA A 136 -7.68 4.08 -6.37
N GLY A 137 -8.83 3.52 -6.77
CA GLY A 137 -8.88 2.41 -7.74
C GLY A 137 -8.29 2.77 -9.10
N ILE A 138 -8.65 3.94 -9.64
CA ILE A 138 -8.10 4.45 -10.91
C ILE A 138 -6.59 4.67 -10.80
N ALA A 139 -6.13 5.28 -9.71
CA ALA A 139 -4.70 5.53 -9.49
C ALA A 139 -3.91 4.21 -9.45
N LEU A 140 -4.41 3.17 -8.78
CA LEU A 140 -3.76 1.85 -8.73
C LEU A 140 -3.65 1.21 -10.11
N ILE A 141 -4.72 1.27 -10.92
CA ILE A 141 -4.70 0.74 -12.29
C ILE A 141 -3.70 1.53 -13.14
N ALA A 142 -3.71 2.85 -13.07
CA ALA A 142 -2.78 3.71 -13.80
C ALA A 142 -1.33 3.41 -13.43
N PHE A 143 -1.04 3.18 -12.14
CA PHE A 143 0.29 2.76 -11.68
C PHE A 143 0.68 1.37 -12.18
N GLY A 144 -0.23 0.40 -12.13
CA GLY A 144 0.01 -0.96 -12.64
C GLY A 144 0.32 -0.96 -14.14
N ILE A 145 -0.44 -0.21 -14.92
CA ILE A 145 -0.18 -0.02 -16.36
C ILE A 145 1.16 0.66 -16.60
N LYS A 146 1.47 1.74 -15.86
CA LYS A 146 2.75 2.44 -15.96
C LYS A 146 3.92 1.50 -15.68
N LEU A 147 3.82 0.65 -14.65
CA LEU A 147 4.85 -0.35 -14.33
C LEU A 147 5.06 -1.32 -15.48
N ALA A 148 4.00 -1.87 -16.05
CA ALA A 148 4.09 -2.82 -17.17
C ALA A 148 4.71 -2.20 -18.43
N ILE A 149 4.43 -0.92 -18.71
CA ILE A 149 4.98 -0.20 -19.87
C ILE A 149 6.45 0.17 -19.66
N ASN A 150 6.81 0.57 -18.44
CA ASN A 150 8.15 1.06 -18.10
C ASN A 150 9.14 -0.07 -17.75
N ASN A 151 8.72 -1.33 -17.89
CA ASN A 151 9.53 -2.54 -17.68
C ASN A 151 10.22 -3.00 -18.99
N ARG A 152 10.57 -2.05 -19.87
CA ARG A 152 11.38 -2.24 -21.07
C ARG A 152 12.75 -1.62 -20.89
#